data_AF-A0A6L9QQM7-F1
#
_entry.id   AF-A0A6L9QQM7-F1
#
_cell.length_a   1.000
_cell.length_b   1.000
_cell.length_c   1.000
_cell.angle_alpha   90.00
_cell.angle_beta   90.00
_cell.angle_gamma   90.00
#
_symmetry.space_group_name_H-M   'P 1'
#
loop_
_entity.id
_entity.type
_entity.pdbx_description
1 polymer ?
#
loop_
_entity_poly.entity_id
_entity_poly.type
_entity_poly.pdbx_seq_one_letter_code
_entity_poly.pdbx_strand_id
1 'polypeptide(L)'
;MADVSERIRRRVGADFSHHVPRVTAALAALTSDVFEREPRDSIYIERIQVAALILAQGHLGKLDEAVALGRRDWRDLLVAAGLGDEGWQELVETELLVEPAPRAWLARTEKPGRQRPGS
;
A
#
# COMPACT_ATOMS: atom_id res chain seq x y z
N MET A 1 -8.23 13.03 -14.79
CA MET A 1 -7.79 13.06 -13.39
C MET A 1 -7.58 11.62 -12.96
N ALA A 2 -6.47 11.32 -12.31
CA ALA A 2 -6.17 9.97 -11.84
C ALA A 2 -7.21 9.59 -10.77
N ASP A 3 -8.02 8.57 -11.05
CA ASP A 3 -9.08 8.13 -10.14
C ASP A 3 -8.63 6.89 -9.36
N VAL A 4 -8.96 6.84 -8.09
CA VAL A 4 -8.75 5.70 -7.18
C VAL A 4 -10.08 5.39 -6.50
N SER A 5 -10.25 4.17 -6.00
CA SER A 5 -11.43 3.82 -5.21
C SER A 5 -11.62 4.78 -4.01
N GLU A 6 -12.88 5.04 -3.65
CA GLU A 6 -13.24 5.86 -2.49
C GLU A 6 -12.65 5.30 -1.19
N ARG A 7 -12.54 3.96 -1.08
CA ARG A 7 -11.91 3.29 0.07
C ARG A 7 -10.45 3.69 0.21
N ILE A 8 -9.71 3.66 -0.90
CA ILE A 8 -8.30 4.08 -0.97
C ILE A 8 -8.17 5.56 -0.66
N ARG A 9 -9.03 6.40 -1.22
CA ARG A 9 -9.02 7.85 -0.98
C ARG A 9 -9.18 8.18 0.51
N ARG A 10 -10.09 7.50 1.22
CA ARG A 10 -10.28 7.66 2.66
C ARG A 10 -9.04 7.26 3.45
N ARG A 11 -8.44 6.11 3.13
CA ARG A 11 -7.20 5.65 3.77
C ARG A 11 -6.03 6.61 3.54
N VAL A 12 -5.89 7.12 2.31
CA VAL A 12 -4.90 8.15 2.00
C VAL A 12 -5.16 9.45 2.79
N GLY A 13 -6.42 9.85 2.96
CA GLY A 13 -6.79 10.99 3.80
C GLY A 13 -6.39 10.81 5.27
N ALA A 14 -6.53 9.59 5.78
CA ALA A 14 -6.11 9.20 7.12
C ALA A 14 -4.58 9.20 7.29
N ASP A 15 -3.84 8.60 6.36
CA ASP A 15 -2.39 8.40 6.49
C ASP A 15 -1.54 9.58 5.98
N PHE A 16 -2.07 10.35 5.02
CA PHE A 16 -1.37 11.40 4.28
C PHE A 16 -2.25 12.65 4.13
N SER A 17 -2.83 13.14 5.21
CA SER A 17 -3.85 14.20 5.20
C SER A 17 -3.44 15.47 4.43
N HIS A 18 -2.14 15.83 4.43
CA HIS A 18 -1.61 17.00 3.70
C HIS A 18 -1.22 16.73 2.25
N HIS A 19 -1.19 15.47 1.83
CA HIS A 19 -0.65 15.04 0.54
C HIS A 19 -1.62 14.17 -0.27
N VAL A 20 -2.90 14.13 0.10
CA VAL A 20 -3.92 13.30 -0.54
C VAL A 20 -3.87 13.35 -2.07
N PRO A 21 -3.88 14.53 -2.73
CA PRO A 21 -3.90 14.56 -4.20
C PRO A 21 -2.64 13.99 -4.84
N ARG A 22 -1.48 14.16 -4.19
CA ARG A 22 -0.20 13.64 -4.69
C ARG A 22 -0.15 12.11 -4.55
N VAL A 23 -0.57 11.60 -3.39
CA VAL A 23 -0.55 10.17 -3.09
C VAL A 23 -1.55 9.42 -3.97
N THR A 24 -2.79 9.91 -4.11
CA THR A 24 -3.78 9.28 -5.00
C THR A 24 -3.32 9.27 -6.45
N ALA A 25 -2.70 10.35 -6.94
CA ALA A 25 -2.15 10.39 -8.28
C ALA A 25 -1.00 9.38 -8.48
N ALA A 26 -0.11 9.23 -7.51
CA ALA A 26 0.97 8.25 -7.56
C ALA A 26 0.46 6.81 -7.59
N LEU A 27 -0.54 6.50 -6.74
CA LEU A 27 -1.19 5.18 -6.69
C LEU A 27 -1.96 4.85 -7.96
N ALA A 28 -2.69 5.82 -8.53
CA ALA A 28 -3.38 5.64 -9.80
C ALA A 28 -2.39 5.42 -10.95
N ALA A 29 -1.26 6.14 -10.96
CA ALA A 29 -0.23 5.96 -11.97
C ALA A 29 0.46 4.58 -11.85
N LEU A 30 0.67 4.09 -10.63
CA LEU A 30 1.26 2.77 -10.37
C LEU A 30 0.44 1.64 -11.00
N THR A 31 -0.89 1.71 -10.94
CA THR A 31 -1.75 0.63 -11.43
C THR A 31 -2.24 0.81 -12.87
N SER A 32 -2.22 2.03 -13.40
CA SER A 32 -2.71 2.30 -14.77
C SER A 32 -1.90 1.54 -15.83
N ASP A 33 -0.59 1.35 -15.62
CA ASP A 33 0.29 0.66 -16.57
C ASP A 33 0.19 -0.88 -16.44
N VAL A 34 -0.19 -1.39 -15.27
CA VAL A 34 -0.24 -2.84 -14.97
C VAL A 34 -1.60 -3.43 -15.33
N PHE A 35 -2.66 -2.65 -15.19
CA PHE A 35 -4.04 -3.14 -15.28
C PHE A 35 -4.93 -2.18 -16.09
N GLU A 36 -4.57 -1.96 -17.35
CA GLU A 36 -5.30 -1.04 -18.25
C GLU A 36 -6.79 -1.36 -18.42
N ARG A 37 -7.18 -2.63 -18.24
CA ARG A 37 -8.54 -3.14 -18.49
C ARG A 37 -9.35 -3.42 -17.22
N GLU A 38 -8.73 -3.36 -16.05
CA GLU A 38 -9.44 -3.62 -14.80
C GLU A 38 -10.20 -2.37 -14.32
N PRO A 39 -11.41 -2.54 -13.77
CA PRO A 39 -12.11 -1.48 -13.07
C PRO A 39 -11.26 -0.91 -11.93
N ARG A 40 -11.32 0.40 -11.69
CA ARG A 40 -10.49 1.04 -10.65
C ARG A 40 -10.88 0.68 -9.22
N ASP A 41 -12.10 0.21 -9.06
CA ASP A 41 -12.72 -0.37 -7.87
C ASP A 41 -12.53 -1.90 -7.78
N SER A 42 -11.79 -2.50 -8.72
CA SER A 42 -11.42 -3.91 -8.64
C SER A 42 -10.49 -4.16 -7.46
N ILE A 43 -10.78 -5.22 -6.69
CA ILE A 43 -9.99 -5.65 -5.54
C ILE A 43 -8.51 -5.91 -5.93
N TYR A 44 -8.22 -6.24 -7.19
CA TYR A 44 -6.85 -6.42 -7.69
C TYR A 44 -6.09 -5.10 -7.82
N ILE A 45 -6.76 -4.02 -8.24
CA ILE A 45 -6.20 -2.66 -8.24
C ILE A 45 -5.95 -2.21 -6.81
N GLU A 46 -6.95 -2.38 -5.94
CA GLU A 46 -6.85 -2.02 -4.54
C GLU A 46 -5.71 -2.77 -3.85
N ARG A 47 -5.49 -4.05 -4.15
CA ARG A 47 -4.38 -4.85 -3.62
C ARG A 47 -3.01 -4.22 -3.86
N ILE A 48 -2.71 -3.78 -5.09
CA ILE A 48 -1.44 -3.11 -5.39
C ILE A 48 -1.33 -1.76 -4.67
N GLN A 49 -2.41 -0.99 -4.67
CA GLN A 49 -2.41 0.33 -4.05
C GLN A 49 -2.25 0.23 -2.52
N VAL A 50 -2.93 -0.72 -1.88
CA VAL A 50 -2.77 -1.04 -0.46
C VAL A 50 -1.35 -1.52 -0.17
N ALA A 51 -0.75 -2.34 -1.02
CA ALA A 51 0.65 -2.76 -0.83
C ALA A 51 1.61 -1.55 -0.74
N ALA A 52 1.45 -0.58 -1.64
CA ALA A 52 2.24 0.64 -1.60
C ALA A 52 1.98 1.45 -0.32
N LEU A 53 0.73 1.54 0.14
CA LEU A 53 0.38 2.22 1.38
C LEU A 53 0.93 1.53 2.64
N ILE A 54 0.90 0.19 2.69
CA ILE A 54 1.47 -0.61 3.78
C ILE A 54 2.97 -0.34 3.91
N LEU A 55 3.71 -0.37 2.80
CA LEU A 55 5.15 -0.08 2.81
C LEU A 55 5.44 1.38 3.14
N ALA A 56 4.57 2.30 2.69
CA ALA A 56 4.75 3.72 2.92
C ALA A 56 4.59 4.11 4.39
N GLN A 57 3.72 3.44 5.15
CA GLN A 57 3.52 3.70 6.59
C GLN A 57 3.25 5.18 6.90
N GLY A 58 2.49 5.89 6.06
CA GLY A 58 2.23 7.34 6.20
C GLY A 58 3.40 8.27 5.84
N HIS A 59 4.53 7.76 5.36
CA HIS A 59 5.71 8.55 5.00
C HIS A 59 5.89 8.65 3.48
N LEU A 60 5.97 9.88 2.96
CA LEU A 60 6.10 10.13 1.51
C LEU A 60 7.36 9.50 0.90
N GLY A 61 8.50 9.56 1.60
CA GLY A 61 9.74 8.95 1.09
C GLY A 61 9.60 7.45 0.88
N LYS A 62 8.98 6.75 1.84
CA LYS A 62 8.70 5.32 1.73
C LYS A 62 7.64 5.01 0.66
N LEU A 63 6.68 5.91 0.45
CA LEU A 63 5.73 5.79 -0.66
C LEU A 63 6.45 5.86 -2.01
N ASP A 64 7.35 6.83 -2.19
CA ASP A 64 8.10 6.99 -3.43
C ASP A 64 8.96 5.73 -3.69
N GLU A 65 9.59 5.15 -2.65
CA GLU A 65 10.30 3.88 -2.73
C GLU A 65 9.38 2.70 -3.10
N ALA A 66 8.20 2.59 -2.46
CA ALA A 66 7.24 1.53 -2.73
C ALA A 66 6.65 1.60 -4.15
N VAL A 67 6.35 2.82 -4.63
CA VAL A 67 5.90 3.05 -6.01
C VAL A 67 7.00 2.71 -7.00
N ALA A 68 8.25 3.08 -6.72
CA ALA A 68 9.40 2.72 -7.55
C ALA A 68 9.59 1.19 -7.61
N LEU A 69 9.41 0.49 -6.49
CA LEU A 69 9.43 -0.98 -6.43
C LEU A 69 8.33 -1.59 -7.31
N GLY A 70 7.08 -1.15 -7.11
CA GLY A 70 5.95 -1.70 -7.87
C GLY A 70 5.99 -1.41 -9.37
N ARG A 71 6.59 -0.29 -9.78
CA ARG A 71 6.85 -0.01 -11.20
C ARG A 71 7.90 -0.93 -11.82
N ARG A 72 8.85 -1.44 -11.03
CA ARG A 72 9.86 -2.39 -11.50
C ARG A 72 9.29 -3.81 -11.55
N ASP A 73 8.72 -4.27 -10.44
CA ASP A 73 7.96 -5.51 -10.36
C ASP A 73 6.87 -5.37 -9.30
N TRP A 74 5.62 -5.36 -9.76
CA TRP A 74 4.46 -5.26 -8.87
C TRP A 74 4.31 -6.48 -7.96
N ARG A 75 4.86 -7.65 -8.35
CA ARG A 75 4.83 -8.85 -7.49
C ARG A 75 5.77 -8.68 -6.31
N ASP A 76 6.95 -8.09 -6.51
CA ASP A 76 7.87 -7.79 -5.42
C ASP A 76 7.26 -6.80 -4.43
N LEU A 77 6.53 -5.80 -4.93
CA LEU A 77 5.75 -4.89 -4.09
C LEU A 77 4.73 -5.66 -3.25
N LEU A 78 3.96 -6.57 -3.85
CA LEU A 78 2.97 -7.37 -3.14
C LEU A 78 3.64 -8.26 -2.08
N VAL A 79 4.73 -8.94 -2.41
CA VAL A 79 5.47 -9.80 -1.47
C VAL A 79 6.03 -8.97 -0.32
N ALA A 80 6.65 -7.82 -0.61
CA ALA A 80 7.21 -6.94 0.41
C ALA A 80 6.13 -6.41 1.38
N ALA A 81 4.92 -6.16 0.87
CA ALA A 81 3.77 -5.74 1.67
C ALA A 81 3.06 -6.89 2.41
N GLY A 82 3.48 -8.15 2.20
CA GLY A 82 2.80 -9.33 2.75
C GLY A 82 1.46 -9.63 2.08
N LEU A 83 1.24 -9.10 0.88
CA LEU A 83 0.07 -9.35 0.03
C LEU A 83 0.40 -10.27 -1.15
N GLY A 84 1.55 -10.95 -1.15
CA GLY A 84 1.95 -11.90 -2.19
C GLY A 84 1.28 -13.27 -2.09
N ASP A 85 0.94 -13.68 -0.86
CA ASP A 85 0.44 -15.01 -0.52
C ASP A 85 -1.10 -15.09 -0.52
N GLU A 86 -1.64 -16.29 -0.26
CA GLU A 86 -3.08 -16.53 -0.07
C GLU A 86 -3.65 -15.72 1.12
N GLY A 87 -4.96 -15.47 1.12
CA GLY A 87 -5.63 -14.68 2.17
C GLY A 87 -5.44 -13.16 2.04
N TRP A 88 -4.75 -12.68 1.00
CA TRP A 88 -4.53 -11.25 0.74
C TRP A 88 -5.84 -10.43 0.66
N GLN A 89 -6.95 -11.04 0.23
CA GLN A 89 -8.24 -10.35 0.12
C GLN A 89 -8.74 -9.87 1.49
N GLU A 90 -8.67 -10.74 2.50
CA GLU A 90 -9.08 -10.43 3.87
C GLU A 90 -8.16 -9.36 4.49
N LEU A 91 -6.87 -9.38 4.14
CA LEU A 91 -5.92 -8.34 4.55
C LEU A 91 -6.23 -7.00 3.91
N VAL A 92 -6.52 -6.96 2.60
CA VAL A 92 -6.92 -5.74 1.90
C VAL A 92 -8.21 -5.17 2.49
N GLU A 93 -9.21 -6.03 2.70
CA GLU A 93 -10.46 -5.65 3.37
C GLU A 93 -10.18 -5.08 4.76
N THR A 94 -9.36 -5.75 5.57
CA THR A 94 -8.99 -5.29 6.92
C THR A 94 -8.28 -3.95 6.89
N GLU A 95 -7.31 -3.74 5.99
CA GLU A 95 -6.61 -2.46 5.88
C GLU A 95 -7.54 -1.33 5.42
N LEU A 96 -8.53 -1.63 4.58
CA LEU A 96 -9.50 -0.65 4.09
C LEU A 96 -10.70 -0.43 5.04
N LEU A 97 -10.93 -1.32 6.01
CA LEU A 97 -11.97 -1.19 7.05
C LEU A 97 -11.59 -0.21 8.16
N VAL A 98 -10.30 0.05 8.36
CA VAL A 98 -9.78 0.78 9.52
C VAL A 98 -9.88 2.31 9.31
N GLU A 99 -10.82 2.94 10.03
CA GLU A 99 -10.72 4.33 10.52
C GLU A 99 -9.32 4.57 11.12
N PRO A 100 -8.67 5.74 10.93
CA PRO A 100 -7.24 5.94 11.16
C PRO A 100 -6.79 5.45 12.54
N ALA A 101 -6.36 4.19 12.64
CA ALA A 101 -5.66 3.70 13.80
C ALA A 101 -4.23 4.22 13.62
N PRO A 102 -3.75 5.19 14.43
CA PRO A 102 -2.47 5.84 14.18
C PRO A 102 -1.24 4.91 14.31
N ARG A 103 -1.45 3.60 14.52
CA ARG A 103 -0.43 2.65 14.97
C ARG A 103 -0.62 1.19 14.53
N ALA A 104 -1.58 0.84 13.68
CA ALA A 104 -1.81 -0.57 13.31
C ALA A 104 -0.63 -1.20 12.54
N TRP A 105 0.16 -0.40 11.80
CA TRP A 105 1.34 -0.87 11.06
C TRP A 105 2.59 -1.11 11.93
N LEU A 106 2.61 -0.60 13.18
CA LEU A 106 3.73 -0.86 14.11
C LEU A 106 3.71 -2.30 14.62
N ALA A 107 2.53 -2.86 14.90
CA ALA A 107 2.40 -4.20 15.48
C ALA A 107 2.82 -5.34 14.53
N ARG A 108 2.84 -5.10 13.20
CA ARG A 108 3.19 -6.13 12.21
C ARG A 108 4.67 -6.10 11.78
N THR A 109 5.40 -5.02 12.09
CA THR A 109 6.82 -4.88 11.74
C THR A 109 7.79 -5.25 12.85
N GLU A 110 7.30 -5.54 14.06
CA GLU A 110 8.09 -6.19 15.11
C GLU A 110 8.27 -7.68 14.80
N LYS A 111 9.09 -7.98 13.78
CA LYS A 111 9.86 -9.24 13.78
C LYS A 111 10.91 -9.12 14.91
N PRO A 112 10.90 -9.94 15.98
CA PRO A 112 12.04 -10.05 16.87
C PRO A 112 13.11 -10.87 16.14
N GLY A 113 13.89 -10.20 15.30
CA GLY A 113 14.76 -10.88 14.34
C GLY A 113 16.01 -10.09 13.98
N ARG A 114 16.68 -9.51 14.97
CA ARG A 114 18.08 -9.11 14.82
C ARG A 114 18.87 -9.58 16.04
N GLN A 115 19.23 -10.87 16.03
CA GLN A 115 20.37 -11.32 16.82
C GLN A 115 21.57 -10.48 16.38
N ARG A 116 22.12 -9.73 17.34
CA ARG A 116 23.38 -9.01 17.20
C ARG A 116 24.52 -10.04 17.04
N PRO A 117 25.53 -9.78 16.20
CA PRO A 117 26.72 -10.62 16.18
C PRO A 117 27.48 -10.39 17.49
N GLY A 118 27.69 -11.46 18.24
CA GLY A 118 28.39 -11.44 19.52
C GLY A 118 29.69 -12.21 19.42
N SER A 119 30.78 -11.45 19.58
CA SER A 119 32.16 -11.81 19.97
C SER A 119 33.02 -12.60 18.98
#